data_AF-A0A147F262-F1
#
_entry.id   AF-A0A147F262-F1
#
_cell.length_a   1.000
_cell.length_b   1.000
_cell.length_c   1.000
_cell.angle_alpha   90.00
_cell.angle_beta   90.00
_cell.angle_gamma   90.00
#
_symmetry.space_group_name_H-M   'P 1'
#
loop_
_entity.id
_entity.type
_entity.pdbx_description
1 polymer ?
#
loop_
_entity_poly.entity_id
_entity_poly.type
_entity_poly.pdbx_seq_one_letter_code
_entity_poly.pdbx_strand_id
1 'polypeptide(L)'
;MRRPPRPRPTYAPLSPAQVFLRGMLVSVSVLVLVLLLNLLVISHVSHFAAQQQLRDTFRAQLAAGTAPVSEGDFEDHLLADGAPVGILSVPQLGIDEVISEGTTSGVLMHGPGHRRDTVLPGQAGVSVVMGRAAAFGGPFGRLQALQPGETFTVRTGQGEQTFAVLGVRYAGDPTPPAPVRGESRLILITARGGPYLPTGIAYVDARATGPAVPAGARQTTSMTLPPEAKPLATDMTTVWALIFALQFLVVAEFVAVWAYRRVGWQKTWIVFAPVLLLASVFVADQLVRLLPNLL
;
A
#
# COMPACT_ATOMS: atom_id res chain seq x y z
N MET A 1 -50.01 -14.94 43.75
CA MET A 1 -48.84 -15.81 44.00
C MET A 1 -47.66 -15.34 43.16
N ARG A 2 -46.58 -14.85 43.77
CA ARG A 2 -45.33 -14.52 43.04
C ARG A 2 -44.59 -15.83 42.74
N ARG A 3 -44.33 -16.13 41.46
CA ARG A 3 -43.48 -17.27 41.07
C ARG A 3 -42.11 -17.13 41.74
N PRO A 4 -41.58 -18.17 42.40
CA PRO A 4 -40.24 -18.11 42.96
C PRO A 4 -39.21 -17.87 41.84
N PRO A 5 -38.17 -17.07 42.09
CA PRO A 5 -37.13 -16.82 41.10
C PRO A 5 -36.47 -18.15 40.71
N ARG A 6 -36.34 -18.40 39.40
CA ARG A 6 -35.65 -19.60 38.89
C ARG A 6 -34.21 -19.60 39.44
N PRO A 7 -33.70 -20.76 39.94
CA PRO A 7 -32.31 -20.88 40.35
C PRO A 7 -31.40 -20.48 39.18
N ARG A 8 -30.39 -19.65 39.44
CA ARG A 8 -29.40 -19.31 38.43
C ARG A 8 -28.68 -20.60 38.02
N PRO A 9 -28.54 -20.90 36.72
CA PRO A 9 -27.78 -22.06 36.29
C PRO A 9 -26.33 -21.95 36.80
N THR A 10 -25.89 -22.94 37.58
CA THR A 10 -24.52 -23.05 38.06
C THR A 10 -23.69 -23.74 36.99
N TYR A 11 -22.90 -22.97 36.24
CA TYR A 11 -22.00 -23.53 35.24
C TYR A 11 -20.78 -24.16 35.92
N ALA A 12 -20.32 -25.30 35.42
CA ALA A 12 -19.05 -25.87 35.86
C ALA A 12 -17.90 -24.87 35.58
N PRO A 13 -16.94 -24.69 36.49
CA PRO A 13 -15.79 -23.83 36.25
C PRO A 13 -15.00 -24.37 35.05
N LEU A 14 -14.58 -23.46 34.16
CA LEU A 14 -13.79 -23.81 32.99
C LEU A 14 -12.43 -24.41 33.42
N SER A 15 -11.96 -25.42 32.69
CA SER A 15 -10.61 -25.95 32.89
C SER A 15 -9.55 -24.90 32.50
N PRO A 16 -8.31 -25.00 33.02
CA PRO A 16 -7.23 -24.09 32.63
C PRO A 16 -7.02 -24.02 31.11
N ALA A 17 -7.15 -25.15 30.41
CA ALA A 17 -7.05 -25.21 28.95
C ALA A 17 -8.19 -24.46 28.24
N GLN A 18 -9.43 -24.57 28.75
CA GLN A 18 -10.58 -23.84 28.19
C GLN A 18 -10.46 -22.33 28.39
N VAL A 19 -9.94 -21.89 29.54
CA VAL A 19 -9.69 -20.46 29.79
C VAL A 19 -8.62 -19.92 28.83
N PHE A 20 -7.53 -20.66 28.63
CA PHE A 20 -6.48 -20.30 27.68
C PHE A 20 -7.02 -20.20 26.25
N LEU A 21 -7.72 -21.25 25.79
CA LEU A 21 -8.30 -21.29 24.43
C LEU A 21 -9.29 -20.13 24.20
N ARG A 22 -10.14 -19.83 25.18
CA ARG A 22 -11.04 -18.68 25.10
C ARG A 22 -10.29 -17.36 24.96
N GLY A 23 -9.23 -17.15 25.75
CA GLY A 23 -8.40 -15.95 25.67
C GLY A 23 -7.74 -15.79 24.29
N MET A 24 -7.15 -16.88 23.79
CA MET A 24 -6.54 -16.93 22.46
C MET A 24 -7.56 -16.61 21.36
N LEU A 25 -8.75 -17.22 21.39
CA LEU A 25 -9.79 -16.96 20.40
C LEU A 25 -10.27 -15.50 20.43
N VAL A 26 -10.39 -14.90 21.62
CA VAL A 26 -10.74 -13.48 21.76
C VAL A 26 -9.64 -12.60 21.19
N SER A 27 -8.38 -12.86 21.52
CA SER A 27 -7.22 -12.12 20.99
C SER A 27 -7.17 -12.16 19.47
N VAL A 28 -7.26 -13.36 18.88
CA VAL A 28 -7.31 -13.55 17.42
C VAL A 28 -8.51 -12.83 16.82
N SER A 29 -9.69 -12.89 17.45
CA SER A 29 -10.89 -12.20 16.96
C SER A 29 -10.72 -10.68 16.96
N VAL A 30 -10.12 -10.12 18.02
CA VAL A 30 -9.80 -8.69 18.11
C VAL A 30 -8.78 -8.32 17.04
N LEU A 31 -7.74 -9.12 16.85
CA LEU A 31 -6.73 -8.88 15.82
C LEU A 31 -7.34 -8.87 14.42
N VAL A 32 -8.19 -9.84 14.10
CA VAL A 32 -8.91 -9.89 12.82
C VAL A 32 -9.81 -8.67 12.67
N LEU A 33 -10.53 -8.28 13.71
CA LEU A 33 -11.40 -7.09 13.67
C LEU A 33 -10.58 -5.81 13.44
N VAL A 34 -9.44 -5.65 14.12
CA VAL A 34 -8.54 -4.49 13.95
C VAL A 34 -7.92 -4.49 12.55
N LEU A 35 -7.53 -5.66 12.02
CA LEU A 35 -7.01 -5.78 10.66
C LEU A 35 -8.06 -5.40 9.62
N LEU A 36 -9.30 -5.86 9.77
CA LEU A 36 -10.41 -5.49 8.90
C LEU A 36 -10.73 -4.00 9.00
N LEU A 37 -10.79 -3.45 10.21
CA LEU A 37 -10.98 -2.02 10.43
C LEU A 37 -9.84 -1.20 9.78
N ASN A 38 -8.61 -1.70 9.88
CA ASN A 38 -7.45 -1.08 9.26
C ASN A 38 -7.59 -1.05 7.74
N LEU A 39 -7.84 -2.19 7.11
CA LEU A 39 -7.97 -2.30 5.66
C LEU A 39 -9.17 -1.53 5.10
N LEU A 40 -10.32 -1.57 5.76
CA LEU A 40 -11.58 -1.05 5.23
C LEU A 40 -11.84 0.43 5.57
N VAL A 41 -11.21 0.95 6.63
CA VAL A 41 -11.51 2.31 7.12
C VAL A 41 -10.24 3.12 7.31
N ILE A 42 -9.33 2.68 8.18
CA ILE A 42 -8.16 3.48 8.57
C ILE A 42 -7.23 3.72 7.38
N SER A 43 -7.08 2.71 6.51
CA SER A 43 -6.21 2.76 5.33
C SER A 43 -6.55 3.93 4.39
N HIS A 44 -7.84 4.28 4.27
CA HIS A 44 -8.27 5.35 3.37
C HIS A 44 -7.93 6.72 3.93
N VAL A 45 -8.03 6.88 5.26
CA VAL A 45 -7.63 8.11 5.96
C VAL A 45 -6.11 8.27 5.93
N SER A 46 -5.36 7.19 6.20
CA SER A 46 -3.90 7.23 6.15
C SER A 46 -3.39 7.53 4.74
N HIS A 47 -3.99 6.92 3.72
CA HIS A 47 -3.69 7.22 2.32
C HIS A 47 -3.94 8.69 1.98
N PHE A 48 -5.11 9.23 2.33
CA PHE A 48 -5.43 10.64 2.09
C PHE A 48 -4.41 11.59 2.75
N ALA A 49 -4.06 11.34 4.02
CA ALA A 49 -3.06 12.14 4.73
C ALA A 49 -1.68 12.05 4.08
N ALA A 50 -1.25 10.84 3.70
CA ALA A 50 0.02 10.62 3.03
C ALA A 50 0.09 11.30 1.66
N GLN A 51 -0.98 11.20 0.87
CA GLN A 51 -1.09 11.87 -0.42
C GLN A 51 -1.06 13.39 -0.31
N GLN A 52 -1.66 13.96 0.73
CA GLN A 52 -1.56 15.40 0.98
C GLN A 52 -0.11 15.81 1.27
N GLN A 53 0.59 15.08 2.16
CA GLN A 53 1.99 15.34 2.47
C GLN A 53 2.90 15.19 1.24
N LEU A 54 2.69 14.15 0.42
CA LEU A 54 3.43 13.91 -0.81
C LEU A 54 3.20 15.03 -1.83
N ARG A 55 1.95 15.51 -1.98
CA ARG A 55 1.63 16.64 -2.88
C ARG A 55 2.32 17.91 -2.44
N ASP A 56 2.27 18.22 -1.15
CA ASP A 56 2.88 19.44 -0.60
C ASP A 56 4.40 19.42 -0.79
N THR A 57 5.04 18.27 -0.53
CA THR A 57 6.47 18.04 -0.77
C THR A 57 6.83 18.22 -2.24
N PHE A 58 6.09 17.56 -3.15
CA PHE A 58 6.38 17.61 -4.58
C PHE A 58 6.16 19.00 -5.17
N ARG A 59 5.10 19.71 -4.73
CA ARG A 59 4.85 21.10 -5.12
C ARG A 59 5.98 22.04 -4.70
N ALA A 60 6.51 21.86 -3.48
CA ALA A 60 7.66 22.62 -3.02
C ALA A 60 8.91 22.36 -3.89
N GLN A 61 9.18 21.09 -4.23
CA GLN A 61 10.29 20.71 -5.10
C GLN A 61 10.13 21.27 -6.53
N LEU A 62 8.91 21.23 -7.09
CA LEU A 62 8.63 21.83 -8.40
C LEU A 62 8.85 23.35 -8.37
N ALA A 63 8.38 24.03 -7.32
CA ALA A 63 8.56 25.48 -7.17
C ALA A 63 10.04 25.88 -6.99
N ALA A 64 10.82 25.03 -6.32
CA ALA A 64 12.26 25.23 -6.12
C ALA A 64 13.11 24.80 -7.33
N GLY A 65 12.53 24.10 -8.31
CA GLY A 65 13.29 23.51 -9.42
C GLY A 65 14.17 22.33 -9.02
N THR A 66 13.88 21.68 -7.89
CA THR A 66 14.62 20.54 -7.33
C THR A 66 13.86 19.21 -7.42
N ALA A 67 12.76 19.18 -8.17
CA ALA A 67 12.01 17.95 -8.40
C ALA A 67 12.87 16.93 -9.18
N PRO A 68 12.83 15.64 -8.82
CA PRO A 68 13.68 14.65 -9.44
C PRO A 68 13.35 14.47 -10.93
N VAL A 69 14.41 14.31 -11.72
CA VAL A 69 14.35 14.07 -13.17
C VAL A 69 15.11 12.80 -13.57
N SER A 70 15.60 12.04 -12.60
CA SER A 70 16.35 10.80 -12.80
C SER A 70 16.12 9.87 -11.61
N GLU A 71 16.96 8.84 -11.46
CA GLU A 71 16.96 8.00 -10.25
C GLU A 71 17.52 8.73 -9.01
N GLY A 72 18.25 9.83 -9.24
CA GLY A 72 18.80 10.68 -8.19
C GLY A 72 17.90 11.88 -7.86
N ASP A 73 18.10 12.41 -6.66
CA ASP A 73 17.59 13.71 -6.27
C ASP A 73 18.45 14.85 -6.85
N PHE A 74 18.21 16.08 -6.41
CA PHE A 74 18.93 17.26 -6.87
C PHE A 74 20.43 17.28 -6.48
N GLU A 75 20.81 16.52 -5.44
CA GLU A 75 22.20 16.42 -4.95
C GLU A 75 22.89 15.14 -5.47
N ASP A 76 22.31 14.48 -6.48
CA ASP A 76 22.77 13.21 -7.05
C ASP A 76 22.79 12.04 -6.04
N HIS A 77 22.03 12.16 -4.93
CA HIS A 77 21.79 11.03 -4.05
C HIS A 77 20.66 10.17 -4.59
N LEU A 78 20.79 8.85 -4.44
CA LEU A 78 19.75 7.92 -4.85
C LEU A 78 18.43 8.26 -4.13
N LEU A 79 17.35 8.45 -4.88
CA LEU A 79 16.04 8.73 -4.29
C LEU A 79 15.67 7.65 -3.28
N ALA A 80 15.17 8.04 -2.12
CA ALA A 80 14.61 7.09 -1.16
C ALA A 80 13.26 6.56 -1.66
N ASP A 81 12.95 5.32 -1.30
CA ASP A 81 11.61 4.76 -1.53
C ASP A 81 10.54 5.63 -0.82
N GLY A 82 9.46 5.94 -1.55
CA GLY A 82 8.42 6.86 -1.10
C GLY A 82 8.61 8.32 -1.55
N ALA A 83 9.80 8.70 -2.04
CA ALA A 83 10.04 10.07 -2.51
C ALA A 83 9.14 10.41 -3.71
N PRO A 84 8.51 11.60 -3.78
CA PRO A 84 7.59 11.93 -4.86
C PRO A 84 8.34 12.20 -6.17
N VAL A 85 7.86 11.62 -7.27
CA VAL A 85 8.48 11.73 -8.61
C VAL A 85 7.54 12.29 -9.68
N GLY A 86 6.23 12.32 -9.43
CA GLY A 86 5.26 12.89 -10.35
C GLY A 86 3.84 12.93 -9.81
N ILE A 87 2.94 13.53 -10.56
CA ILE A 87 1.49 13.52 -10.30
C ILE A 87 0.80 12.88 -11.50
N LEU A 88 0.03 11.82 -11.25
CA LEU A 88 -0.82 11.15 -12.23
C LEU A 88 -2.25 11.68 -12.11
N SER A 89 -2.79 12.20 -13.20
CA SER A 89 -4.17 12.68 -13.26
C SER A 89 -4.93 11.94 -14.37
N VAL A 90 -5.90 11.11 -13.99
CA VAL A 90 -6.80 10.34 -14.88
C VAL A 90 -8.24 10.76 -14.59
N PRO A 91 -8.75 11.82 -15.25
CA PRO A 91 -10.05 12.41 -14.92
C PRO A 91 -11.24 11.46 -15.03
N GLN A 92 -11.22 10.55 -16.02
CA GLN A 92 -12.28 9.56 -16.27
C GLN A 92 -12.46 8.61 -15.10
N LEU A 93 -11.39 8.38 -14.32
CA LEU A 93 -11.39 7.51 -13.15
C LEU A 93 -11.36 8.29 -11.83
N GLY A 94 -11.33 9.62 -11.87
CA GLY A 94 -11.18 10.47 -10.68
C GLY A 94 -9.84 10.26 -9.96
N ILE A 95 -8.80 9.80 -10.67
CA ILE A 95 -7.47 9.62 -10.10
C ILE A 95 -6.75 10.96 -10.22
N ASP A 96 -6.28 11.48 -9.09
CA ASP A 96 -5.30 12.56 -9.02
C ASP A 96 -4.38 12.21 -7.85
N GLU A 97 -3.23 11.59 -8.13
CA GLU A 97 -2.37 10.98 -7.11
C GLU A 97 -0.90 11.28 -7.38
N VAL A 98 -0.13 11.45 -6.32
CA VAL A 98 1.33 11.53 -6.39
C VAL A 98 1.90 10.15 -6.58
N ILE A 99 2.75 10.01 -7.59
CA ILE A 99 3.59 8.86 -7.84
C ILE A 99 4.84 9.00 -6.97
N SER A 100 5.11 8.01 -6.13
CA SER A 100 6.36 7.91 -5.36
C SER A 100 7.36 6.98 -6.04
N GLU A 101 8.66 7.11 -5.78
CA GLU A 101 9.67 6.14 -6.20
C GLU A 101 9.53 4.85 -5.38
N GLY A 102 9.62 3.69 -6.03
CA GLY A 102 9.53 2.38 -5.40
C GLY A 102 8.15 1.73 -5.51
N THR A 103 8.12 0.39 -5.47
CA THR A 103 6.90 -0.42 -5.68
C THR A 103 6.74 -1.52 -4.64
N THR A 104 7.36 -1.37 -3.47
CA THR A 104 7.14 -2.25 -2.32
C THR A 104 5.74 -2.03 -1.74
N SER A 105 5.23 -3.01 -0.99
CA SER A 105 3.90 -2.90 -0.36
C SER A 105 3.79 -1.67 0.54
N GLY A 106 4.86 -1.35 1.27
CA GLY A 106 4.92 -0.15 2.13
C GLY A 106 4.86 1.17 1.36
N VAL A 107 5.45 1.27 0.17
CA VAL A 107 5.31 2.46 -0.68
C VAL A 107 3.90 2.54 -1.24
N LEU A 108 3.37 1.44 -1.78
CA LEU A 108 2.06 1.42 -2.43
C LEU A 108 0.86 1.60 -1.47
N MET A 109 1.07 1.50 -0.16
CA MET A 109 0.10 1.93 0.86
C MET A 109 -0.13 3.45 0.87
N HIS A 110 0.78 4.24 0.30
CA HIS A 110 0.66 5.70 0.27
C HIS A 110 0.19 6.24 -1.09
N GLY A 111 0.06 5.40 -2.12
CA GLY A 111 -0.39 5.80 -3.46
C GLY A 111 0.33 5.02 -4.57
N PRO A 112 0.23 5.47 -5.83
CA PRO A 112 0.97 4.86 -6.94
C PRO A 112 2.48 4.98 -6.77
N GLY A 113 3.21 3.96 -7.23
CA GLY A 113 4.66 3.86 -7.13
C GLY A 113 5.32 3.64 -8.49
N HIS A 114 6.41 4.35 -8.77
CA HIS A 114 7.24 4.20 -9.94
C HIS A 114 8.26 3.08 -9.75
N ARG A 115 8.39 2.23 -10.77
CA ARG A 115 9.30 1.08 -10.74
C ARG A 115 10.73 1.54 -11.05
N ARG A 116 11.64 1.34 -10.10
CA ARG A 116 13.01 1.88 -10.11
C ARG A 116 13.92 1.40 -11.25
N ASP A 117 13.61 0.34 -11.98
CA ASP A 117 14.40 -0.06 -13.17
C ASP A 117 13.88 0.59 -14.48
N THR A 118 12.91 1.50 -14.40
CA THR A 118 12.26 2.12 -15.56
C THR A 118 12.45 3.63 -15.62
N VAL A 119 12.32 4.25 -16.79
CA VAL A 119 12.48 5.71 -16.92
C VAL A 119 11.29 6.43 -16.30
N LEU A 120 11.46 7.70 -15.89
CA LEU A 120 10.33 8.47 -15.34
C LEU A 120 9.26 8.73 -16.41
N PRO A 121 7.99 8.90 -16.03
CA PRO A 121 6.93 9.18 -16.99
C PRO A 121 7.24 10.40 -17.86
N GLY A 122 7.16 10.24 -19.18
CA GLY A 122 7.44 11.28 -20.16
C GLY A 122 8.83 11.19 -20.80
N GLN A 123 9.76 10.48 -20.17
CA GLN A 123 11.09 10.24 -20.71
C GLN A 123 11.06 9.23 -21.86
N ALA A 124 12.04 9.34 -22.75
CA ALA A 124 12.22 8.40 -23.85
C ALA A 124 12.48 6.98 -23.30
N GLY A 125 11.62 6.03 -23.65
CA GLY A 125 11.63 4.67 -23.12
C GLY A 125 10.28 4.23 -22.54
N VAL A 126 10.32 3.25 -21.64
CA VAL A 126 9.14 2.72 -20.94
C VAL A 126 9.22 3.09 -19.47
N SER A 127 8.18 3.73 -18.95
CA SER A 127 7.95 3.95 -17.54
C SER A 127 6.91 2.97 -17.01
N VAL A 128 7.12 2.44 -15.81
CA VAL A 128 6.17 1.56 -15.14
C VAL A 128 5.72 2.19 -13.83
N VAL A 129 4.41 2.32 -13.67
CA VAL A 129 3.78 2.78 -12.43
C VAL A 129 2.84 1.70 -11.93
N MET A 130 2.96 1.36 -10.66
CA MET A 130 2.17 0.35 -9.97
C MET A 130 1.24 1.00 -8.97
N GLY A 131 0.08 0.40 -8.74
CA GLY A 131 -0.85 0.89 -7.73
C GLY A 131 -1.76 -0.22 -7.24
N ARG A 132 -2.24 -0.06 -6.01
CA ARG A 132 -3.19 -0.98 -5.36
C ARG A 132 -4.55 -0.95 -6.06
N ALA A 133 -5.17 -2.12 -6.15
CA ALA A 133 -6.55 -2.28 -6.63
C ALA A 133 -7.56 -2.04 -5.50
N ALA A 134 -7.20 -2.33 -4.25
CA ALA A 134 -8.05 -2.18 -3.07
C ALA A 134 -7.23 -1.81 -1.82
N ALA A 135 -7.93 -1.36 -0.77
CA ALA A 135 -7.32 -0.76 0.42
C ALA A 135 -6.47 0.50 0.11
N PHE A 136 -6.19 1.33 1.12
CA PHE A 136 -5.30 2.49 0.96
C PHE A 136 -5.66 3.37 -0.23
N GLY A 137 -6.93 3.77 -0.32
CA GLY A 137 -7.46 4.54 -1.46
C GLY A 137 -7.73 3.71 -2.72
N GLY A 138 -7.02 2.58 -2.93
CA GLY A 138 -7.19 1.70 -4.09
C GLY A 138 -7.10 2.47 -5.42
N PRO A 139 -6.05 3.29 -5.65
CA PRO A 139 -6.03 4.27 -6.73
C PRO A 139 -6.24 3.64 -8.11
N PHE A 140 -5.84 2.38 -8.31
CA PHE A 140 -5.98 1.65 -9.57
C PHE A 140 -7.12 0.62 -9.57
N GLY A 141 -8.03 0.66 -8.60
CA GLY A 141 -9.16 -0.27 -8.51
C GLY A 141 -10.11 -0.24 -9.72
N ARG A 142 -10.12 0.87 -10.49
CA ARG A 142 -10.91 1.03 -11.72
C ARG A 142 -10.07 1.15 -12.99
N LEU A 143 -8.78 0.87 -12.92
CA LEU A 143 -7.84 1.10 -14.03
C LEU A 143 -8.25 0.35 -15.32
N GLN A 144 -8.85 -0.83 -15.18
CA GLN A 144 -9.35 -1.67 -16.28
C GLN A 144 -10.55 -1.07 -17.03
N ALA A 145 -11.17 0.00 -16.51
CA ALA A 145 -12.28 0.69 -17.18
C ALA A 145 -11.80 1.67 -18.27
N LEU A 146 -10.48 1.95 -18.34
CA LEU A 146 -9.92 2.80 -19.37
C LEU A 146 -10.08 2.20 -20.76
N GLN A 147 -10.48 3.04 -21.71
CA GLN A 147 -10.68 2.66 -23.09
C GLN A 147 -9.53 3.14 -23.98
N PRO A 148 -9.18 2.38 -25.04
CA PRO A 148 -8.23 2.85 -26.04
C PRO A 148 -8.60 4.24 -26.58
N GLY A 149 -7.60 5.12 -26.67
CA GLY A 149 -7.77 6.51 -27.12
C GLY A 149 -8.11 7.51 -26.02
N GLU A 150 -8.54 7.06 -24.82
CA GLU A 150 -8.68 7.96 -23.69
C GLU A 150 -7.33 8.57 -23.30
N THR A 151 -7.36 9.83 -22.85
CA THR A 151 -6.15 10.56 -22.49
C THR A 151 -6.12 10.92 -21.01
N PHE A 152 -4.92 10.92 -20.47
CA PHE A 152 -4.62 11.31 -19.10
C PHE A 152 -3.24 11.97 -19.05
N THR A 153 -2.90 12.63 -17.94
CA THR A 153 -1.65 13.37 -17.83
C THR A 153 -0.77 12.84 -16.70
N VAL A 154 0.53 12.96 -16.88
CA VAL A 154 1.51 12.84 -15.81
C VAL A 154 2.39 14.06 -15.79
N ARG A 155 2.49 14.71 -14.64
CA ARG A 155 3.38 15.85 -14.41
C ARG A 155 4.58 15.43 -13.58
N THR A 156 5.78 15.54 -14.14
CA THR A 156 7.04 15.27 -13.47
C THR A 156 7.86 16.56 -13.31
N GLY A 157 9.08 16.46 -12.77
CA GLY A 157 10.03 17.58 -12.75
C GLY A 157 10.40 18.13 -14.13
N GLN A 158 10.14 17.37 -15.21
CA GLN A 158 10.43 17.78 -16.60
C GLN A 158 9.19 18.35 -17.33
N GLY A 159 8.07 18.54 -16.63
CA GLY A 159 6.84 19.10 -17.17
C GLY A 159 5.68 18.11 -17.23
N GLU A 160 4.59 18.55 -17.84
CA GLU A 160 3.38 17.75 -18.01
C GLU A 160 3.39 17.03 -19.37
N GLN A 161 3.06 15.74 -19.35
CA GLN A 161 2.99 14.88 -20.52
C GLN A 161 1.63 14.24 -20.61
N THR A 162 1.02 14.30 -21.80
CA THR A 162 -0.26 13.65 -22.08
C THR A 162 -0.04 12.27 -22.67
N PHE A 163 -0.71 11.27 -22.12
CA PHE A 163 -0.70 9.89 -22.56
C PHE A 163 -2.04 9.51 -23.14
N ALA A 164 -2.03 8.76 -24.24
CA ALA A 164 -3.20 8.12 -24.83
C ALA A 164 -3.14 6.61 -24.55
N VAL A 165 -4.23 6.06 -24.02
CA VAL A 165 -4.39 4.63 -23.72
C VAL A 165 -4.35 3.84 -25.02
N LEU A 166 -3.56 2.79 -25.06
CA LEU A 166 -3.49 1.83 -26.17
C LEU A 166 -4.46 0.68 -25.93
N GLY A 167 -4.56 0.23 -24.69
CA GLY A 167 -5.47 -0.82 -24.27
C GLY A 167 -5.11 -1.42 -22.93
N VAL A 168 -5.97 -2.34 -22.50
CA VAL A 168 -5.81 -3.14 -21.29
C VAL A 168 -5.33 -4.54 -21.70
N ARG A 169 -4.35 -5.07 -20.98
CA ARG A 169 -3.87 -6.45 -21.12
C ARG A 169 -3.73 -7.13 -19.77
N TYR A 170 -3.60 -8.45 -19.78
CA TYR A 170 -3.49 -9.28 -18.59
C TYR A 170 -2.19 -10.08 -18.59
N ALA A 171 -1.83 -10.62 -17.42
CA ALA A 171 -0.68 -11.52 -17.32
C ALA A 171 -0.86 -12.74 -18.26
N GLY A 172 0.15 -12.98 -19.10
CA GLY A 172 0.13 -14.02 -20.14
C GLY A 172 -0.17 -13.49 -21.55
N ASP A 173 -0.71 -12.27 -21.67
CA ASP A 173 -0.90 -11.64 -22.98
C ASP A 173 0.45 -11.24 -23.61
N PRO A 174 0.52 -11.16 -24.95
CA PRO A 174 1.73 -10.71 -25.64
C PRO A 174 2.18 -9.32 -25.16
N THR A 175 3.48 -9.17 -24.92
CA THR A 175 4.05 -7.86 -24.58
C THR A 175 4.09 -6.99 -25.84
N PRO A 176 3.71 -5.69 -25.77
CA PRO A 176 3.84 -4.78 -26.89
C PRO A 176 5.29 -4.71 -27.40
N PRO A 177 5.50 -4.41 -28.69
CA PRO A 177 6.84 -4.14 -29.21
C PRO A 177 7.55 -3.05 -28.40
N ALA A 178 8.88 -3.10 -28.37
CA ALA A 178 9.68 -2.06 -27.75
C ALA A 178 9.38 -0.68 -28.37
N PRO A 179 9.41 0.41 -27.58
CA PRO A 179 9.17 1.75 -28.10
C PRO A 179 10.18 2.11 -29.17
N VAL A 180 9.73 2.88 -30.17
CA VAL A 180 10.63 3.48 -31.16
C VAL A 180 11.47 4.56 -30.47
N ARG A 181 12.68 4.84 -30.99
CA ARG A 181 13.57 5.87 -30.45
C ARG A 181 12.84 7.22 -30.36
N GLY A 182 12.84 7.81 -29.16
CA GLY A 182 12.17 9.10 -28.90
C GLY A 182 10.68 8.98 -28.52
N GLU A 183 10.13 7.77 -28.44
CA GLU A 183 8.80 7.55 -27.85
C GLU A 183 8.88 7.41 -26.33
N SER A 184 7.85 7.90 -25.63
CA SER A 184 7.61 7.61 -24.23
C SER A 184 6.37 6.71 -24.10
N ARG A 185 6.54 5.57 -23.43
CA ARG A 185 5.46 4.63 -23.09
C ARG A 185 5.29 4.62 -21.58
N LEU A 186 4.05 4.49 -21.14
CA LEU A 186 3.71 4.35 -19.73
C LEU A 186 2.87 3.10 -19.56
N ILE A 187 3.27 2.25 -18.63
CA ILE A 187 2.56 1.03 -18.26
C ILE A 187 2.06 1.21 -16.84
N LEU A 188 0.74 1.25 -16.68
CA LEU A 188 0.09 1.25 -15.37
C LEU A 188 -0.24 -0.20 -14.98
N ILE A 189 0.14 -0.63 -13.78
CA ILE A 189 -0.01 -2.03 -13.32
C ILE A 189 -0.82 -2.08 -12.04
N THR A 190 -1.80 -2.98 -11.98
CA THR A 190 -2.62 -3.25 -10.80
C THR A 190 -3.01 -4.72 -10.68
N ALA A 191 -3.58 -5.13 -9.55
CA ALA A 191 -4.15 -6.45 -9.43
C ALA A 191 -5.47 -6.59 -10.22
N ARG A 192 -5.69 -7.79 -10.76
CA ARG A 192 -6.98 -8.25 -11.28
C ARG A 192 -7.66 -9.10 -10.22
N GLY A 193 -8.99 -9.08 -10.17
CA GLY A 193 -9.78 -9.94 -9.28
C GLY A 193 -10.87 -9.17 -8.57
N GLY A 194 -11.46 -9.80 -7.56
CA GLY A 194 -12.36 -9.10 -6.63
C GLY A 194 -11.56 -8.21 -5.67
N PRO A 195 -12.19 -7.22 -5.03
CA PRO A 195 -11.53 -6.41 -4.01
C PRO A 195 -10.87 -7.29 -2.95
N TYR A 196 -9.62 -6.98 -2.58
CA TYR A 196 -8.83 -7.70 -1.59
C TYR A 196 -8.48 -9.17 -1.95
N LEU A 197 -8.84 -9.65 -3.15
CA LEU A 197 -8.63 -11.02 -3.60
C LEU A 197 -7.98 -11.03 -5.00
N PRO A 198 -6.68 -10.69 -5.09
CA PRO A 198 -5.98 -10.66 -6.37
C PRO A 198 -5.87 -12.06 -6.98
N THR A 199 -6.25 -12.20 -8.24
CA THR A 199 -6.15 -13.45 -9.03
C THR A 199 -5.19 -13.36 -10.20
N GLY A 200 -4.66 -12.18 -10.49
CA GLY A 200 -3.70 -11.94 -11.55
C GLY A 200 -3.29 -10.48 -11.65
N ILE A 201 -2.61 -10.12 -12.73
CA ILE A 201 -2.12 -8.75 -12.97
C ILE A 201 -2.85 -8.18 -14.19
N ALA A 202 -3.30 -6.94 -14.08
CA ALA A 202 -3.79 -6.13 -15.19
C ALA A 202 -2.79 -5.01 -15.50
N TYR A 203 -2.65 -4.72 -16.79
CA TYR A 203 -1.79 -3.66 -17.28
C TYR A 203 -2.59 -2.75 -18.20
N VAL A 204 -2.33 -1.45 -18.12
CA VAL A 204 -2.80 -0.47 -19.10
C VAL A 204 -1.58 0.14 -19.75
N ASP A 205 -1.43 -0.13 -21.04
CA ASP A 205 -0.35 0.45 -21.83
C ASP A 205 -0.84 1.77 -22.43
N ALA A 206 -0.01 2.80 -22.33
CA ALA A 206 -0.28 4.12 -22.89
C ALA A 206 0.97 4.65 -23.60
N ARG A 207 0.77 5.55 -24.57
CA ARG A 207 1.85 6.25 -25.27
C ARG A 207 1.71 7.74 -25.09
N ALA A 208 2.82 8.45 -24.95
CA ALA A 208 2.80 9.90 -24.99
C ALA A 208 2.30 10.39 -26.36
N THR A 209 1.52 11.47 -26.34
CA THR A 209 1.03 12.14 -27.55
C THR A 209 2.05 13.15 -28.10
N GLY A 210 2.88 13.71 -27.22
CA GLY A 210 3.97 14.63 -27.54
C GLY A 210 5.34 13.95 -27.63
N PRO A 211 6.40 14.74 -27.95
CA PRO A 211 7.77 14.22 -27.98
C PRO A 211 8.23 13.84 -26.58
N ALA A 212 8.96 12.73 -26.47
CA ALA A 212 9.56 12.34 -25.20
C ALA A 212 10.68 13.29 -24.80
N VAL A 213 10.82 13.53 -23.49
CA VAL A 213 11.95 14.26 -22.94
C VAL A 213 13.16 13.34 -22.77
N PRO A 214 14.40 13.88 -22.73
CA PRO A 214 15.59 13.07 -22.48
C PRO A 214 15.49 12.31 -21.16
N ALA A 215 15.85 11.02 -21.19
CA ALA A 215 15.91 10.19 -20.00
C ALA A 215 17.11 10.58 -19.14
N GLY A 216 16.90 10.64 -17.82
CA GLY A 216 17.97 10.83 -16.85
C GLY A 216 18.86 9.60 -16.72
N ALA A 217 20.05 9.78 -16.14
CA ALA A 217 20.93 8.66 -15.81
C ALA A 217 20.25 7.71 -14.79
N ARG A 218 20.48 6.40 -14.95
CA ARG A 218 19.93 5.37 -14.07
C ARG A 218 20.95 4.25 -13.89
N GLN A 219 21.11 3.81 -12.65
CA GLN A 219 21.97 2.69 -12.28
C GLN A 219 21.16 1.41 -12.07
N THR A 220 19.91 1.53 -11.61
CA THR A 220 19.05 0.36 -11.42
C THR A 220 18.61 -0.24 -12.75
N THR A 221 18.72 -1.57 -12.84
CA THR A 221 18.33 -2.37 -13.99
C THR A 221 17.35 -3.45 -13.57
N SER A 222 16.75 -4.14 -14.53
CA SER A 222 15.87 -5.28 -14.26
C SER A 222 16.56 -6.42 -13.49
N MET A 223 17.89 -6.51 -13.55
CA MET A 223 18.69 -7.50 -12.81
C MET A 223 18.94 -7.09 -11.35
N THR A 224 19.00 -5.78 -11.07
CA THR A 224 19.26 -5.25 -9.72
C THR A 224 17.99 -4.84 -8.99
N LEU A 225 16.83 -4.90 -9.65
CA LEU A 225 15.54 -4.63 -9.03
C LEU A 225 15.23 -5.64 -7.91
N PRO A 226 14.94 -5.18 -6.67
CA PRO A 226 14.59 -6.07 -5.57
C PRO A 226 13.37 -6.94 -5.89
N PRO A 227 13.34 -8.23 -5.48
CA PRO A 227 12.21 -9.13 -5.73
C PRO A 227 10.86 -8.60 -5.22
N GLU A 228 10.84 -7.91 -4.08
CA GLU A 228 9.68 -7.30 -3.43
C GLU A 228 9.07 -6.12 -4.22
N ALA A 229 9.83 -5.56 -5.17
CA ALA A 229 9.36 -4.50 -6.07
C ALA A 229 8.61 -5.04 -7.30
N LYS A 230 8.56 -6.37 -7.49
CA LYS A 230 7.87 -6.99 -8.63
C LYS A 230 6.33 -6.95 -8.45
N PRO A 231 5.53 -6.97 -9.53
CA PRO A 231 4.08 -7.05 -9.44
C PRO A 231 3.58 -8.24 -8.61
N LEU A 232 2.64 -8.00 -7.70
CA LEU A 232 2.11 -8.98 -6.73
C LEU A 232 3.16 -9.61 -5.80
N ALA A 233 4.34 -9.01 -5.67
CA ALA A 233 5.33 -9.48 -4.72
C ALA A 233 4.93 -9.15 -3.28
N THR A 234 5.43 -9.96 -2.36
CA THR A 234 5.33 -9.73 -0.91
C THR A 234 6.68 -9.25 -0.39
N ASP A 235 6.66 -8.21 0.42
CA ASP A 235 7.86 -7.64 1.03
C ASP A 235 8.18 -8.34 2.37
N MET A 236 9.07 -9.34 2.32
CA MET A 236 9.48 -10.09 3.51
C MET A 236 10.57 -9.38 4.33
N THR A 237 11.08 -8.22 3.89
CA THR A 237 12.15 -7.49 4.60
C THR A 237 11.67 -6.92 5.93
N THR A 238 10.35 -6.75 6.08
CA THR A 238 9.69 -6.24 7.30
C THR A 238 9.23 -7.34 8.26
N VAL A 239 9.42 -8.62 7.88
CA VAL A 239 9.74 -9.78 8.75
C VAL A 239 9.77 -9.53 10.27
N TRP A 240 10.94 -9.05 10.65
CA TRP A 240 11.39 -8.84 12.01
C TRP A 240 10.48 -7.86 12.78
N ALA A 241 9.93 -6.84 12.13
CA ALA A 241 9.06 -5.86 12.77
C ALA A 241 7.72 -6.48 13.18
N LEU A 242 7.17 -7.40 12.37
CA LEU A 242 5.99 -8.19 12.77
C LEU A 242 6.29 -9.04 14.01
N ILE A 243 7.47 -9.67 14.08
CA ILE A 243 7.85 -10.49 15.24
C ILE A 243 7.89 -9.64 16.50
N PHE A 244 8.48 -8.44 16.46
CA PHE A 244 8.49 -7.53 17.60
C PHE A 244 7.10 -7.01 17.97
N ALA A 245 6.25 -6.72 16.99
CA ALA A 245 4.86 -6.32 17.24
C ALA A 245 4.07 -7.44 17.94
N LEU A 246 4.25 -8.70 17.51
CA LEU A 246 3.64 -9.86 18.14
C LEU A 246 4.17 -10.10 19.55
N GLN A 247 5.48 -9.98 19.76
CA GLN A 247 6.08 -10.07 21.10
C GLN A 247 5.52 -9.00 22.03
N PHE A 248 5.40 -7.76 21.55
CA PHE A 248 4.81 -6.67 22.29
C PHE A 248 3.36 -6.97 22.69
N LEU A 249 2.55 -7.49 21.76
CA LEU A 249 1.17 -7.91 22.04
C LEU A 249 1.12 -9.01 23.11
N VAL A 250 1.93 -10.06 22.98
CA VAL A 250 1.98 -11.18 23.94
C VAL A 250 2.40 -10.71 25.33
N VAL A 251 3.41 -9.84 25.42
CA VAL A 251 3.85 -9.25 26.69
C VAL A 251 2.74 -8.40 27.29
N ALA A 252 2.08 -7.55 26.50
CA ALA A 252 0.97 -6.73 26.96
C ALA A 252 -0.20 -7.58 27.50
N GLU A 253 -0.55 -8.67 26.82
CA GLU A 253 -1.57 -9.62 27.27
C GLU A 253 -1.17 -10.32 28.57
N PHE A 254 0.08 -10.79 28.67
CA PHE A 254 0.57 -11.43 29.88
C PHE A 254 0.51 -10.50 31.09
N VAL A 255 0.98 -9.26 30.93
CA VAL A 255 0.95 -8.25 32.00
C VAL A 255 -0.50 -7.85 32.33
N ALA A 256 -1.38 -7.75 31.34
CA ALA A 256 -2.80 -7.49 31.57
C ALA A 256 -3.46 -8.61 32.39
N VAL A 257 -3.20 -9.89 32.07
CA VAL A 257 -3.72 -11.03 32.83
C VAL A 257 -3.14 -11.06 34.25
N TRP A 258 -1.85 -10.77 34.42
CA TRP A 258 -1.22 -10.67 35.74
C TRP A 258 -1.84 -9.53 36.56
N ALA A 259 -2.03 -8.35 35.96
CA ALA A 259 -2.63 -7.19 36.61
C ALA A 259 -4.09 -7.45 37.00
N TYR A 260 -4.86 -8.10 36.12
CA TYR A 260 -6.25 -8.50 36.37
C TYR A 260 -6.37 -9.34 37.65
N ARG A 261 -5.44 -10.28 37.85
CA ARG A 261 -5.38 -11.14 39.05
C ARG A 261 -4.95 -10.40 40.31
N ARG A 262 -4.17 -9.32 40.19
CA ARG A 262 -3.59 -8.59 41.33
C ARG A 262 -4.43 -7.42 41.82
N VAL A 263 -4.98 -6.62 40.90
CA VAL A 263 -5.57 -5.30 41.22
C VAL A 263 -7.05 -5.20 40.82
N GLY A 264 -7.58 -6.22 40.16
CA GLY A 264 -9.00 -6.32 39.78
C GLY A 264 -9.33 -5.70 38.43
N TRP A 265 -10.50 -6.07 37.89
CA TRP A 265 -10.84 -5.85 36.47
C TRP A 265 -10.87 -4.38 36.04
N GLN A 266 -11.49 -3.48 36.81
CA GLN A 266 -11.70 -2.09 36.41
C GLN A 266 -10.39 -1.35 36.15
N LYS A 267 -9.43 -1.47 37.08
CA LYS A 267 -8.13 -0.80 36.98
C LYS A 267 -7.29 -1.36 35.84
N THR A 268 -7.33 -2.68 35.64
CA THR A 268 -6.63 -3.32 34.52
C THR A 268 -7.17 -2.86 33.17
N TRP A 269 -8.49 -2.82 32.99
CA TRP A 269 -9.08 -2.44 31.70
C TRP A 269 -8.82 -0.99 31.33
N ILE A 270 -8.83 -0.05 32.30
CA ILE A 270 -8.52 1.36 32.04
C ILE A 270 -7.10 1.53 31.48
N VAL A 271 -6.14 0.75 31.98
CA VAL A 271 -4.73 0.88 31.58
C VAL A 271 -4.40 0.03 30.35
N PHE A 272 -4.84 -1.22 30.32
CA PHE A 272 -4.39 -2.18 29.30
C PHE A 272 -5.26 -2.20 28.04
N ALA A 273 -6.50 -1.69 28.07
CA ALA A 273 -7.30 -1.58 26.84
C ALA A 273 -6.59 -0.74 25.75
N PRO A 274 -6.11 0.49 26.01
CA PRO A 274 -5.41 1.27 24.99
C PRO A 274 -4.09 0.62 24.56
N VAL A 275 -3.36 -0.02 25.49
CA VAL A 275 -2.10 -0.70 25.18
C VAL A 275 -2.32 -1.91 24.25
N LEU A 276 -3.32 -2.74 24.54
CA LEU A 276 -3.67 -3.90 23.72
C LEU A 276 -4.20 -3.47 22.35
N LEU A 277 -4.98 -2.39 22.29
CA LEU A 277 -5.44 -1.82 21.03
C LEU A 277 -4.26 -1.33 20.19
N LEU A 278 -3.34 -0.57 20.79
CA LEU A 278 -2.13 -0.10 20.11
C LEU A 278 -1.27 -1.27 19.61
N ALA A 279 -1.04 -2.28 20.45
CA ALA A 279 -0.30 -3.48 20.06
C ALA A 279 -0.98 -4.20 18.88
N SER A 280 -2.31 -4.31 18.92
CA SER A 280 -3.10 -4.92 17.83
C SER A 280 -2.99 -4.11 16.54
N VAL A 281 -3.00 -2.78 16.60
CA VAL A 281 -2.82 -1.89 15.44
C VAL A 281 -1.42 -2.05 14.85
N PHE A 282 -0.37 -2.13 15.67
CA PHE A 282 0.98 -2.41 15.18
C PHE A 282 1.09 -3.75 14.48
N VAL A 283 0.53 -4.82 15.05
CA VAL A 283 0.50 -6.13 14.38
C VAL A 283 -0.27 -6.04 13.06
N ALA A 284 -1.43 -5.35 13.05
CA ALA A 284 -2.22 -5.17 11.84
C ALA A 284 -1.48 -4.39 10.74
N ASP A 285 -0.77 -3.31 11.08
CA ASP A 285 0.04 -2.55 10.13
C ASP A 285 1.14 -3.42 9.51
N GLN A 286 1.87 -4.18 10.33
CA GLN A 286 2.93 -5.06 9.85
C GLN A 286 2.38 -6.21 8.99
N LEU A 287 1.24 -6.79 9.36
CA LEU A 287 0.57 -7.80 8.52
C LEU A 287 0.19 -7.24 7.15
N VAL A 288 -0.27 -5.99 7.08
CA VAL A 288 -0.64 -5.35 5.81
C VAL A 288 0.57 -5.13 4.90
N ARG A 289 1.74 -4.82 5.45
CA ARG A 289 2.99 -4.69 4.67
C ARG A 289 3.42 -6.02 4.02
N LEU A 290 3.03 -7.15 4.63
CA LEU A 290 3.23 -8.48 4.08
C LEU A 290 2.14 -8.92 3.09
N LEU A 291 1.13 -8.09 2.84
CA LEU A 291 0.21 -8.36 1.75
C LEU A 291 0.86 -8.05 0.40
N PRO A 292 0.42 -8.71 -0.69
CA PRO A 292 0.88 -8.40 -2.04
C PRO A 292 0.80 -6.90 -2.33
N ASN A 293 1.85 -6.35 -2.95
CA ASN A 293 1.98 -4.91 -3.14
C ASN A 293 0.86 -4.26 -3.99
N LEU A 294 0.22 -5.02 -4.90
CA LEU A 294 -0.88 -4.55 -5.76
C LEU A 294 -2.30 -4.85 -5.22
N LEU A 295 -2.44 -5.28 -3.96
CA LEU A 295 -3.72 -5.69 -3.35
C LEU A 295 -4.89 -4.76 -3.71
#